data_AF-A0A165RYG5-F1
#
_entry.id   AF-A0A165RYG5-F1
#
_cell.length_a   1.000
_cell.length_b   1.000
_cell.length_c   1.000
_cell.angle_alpha   90.00
_cell.angle_beta   90.00
_cell.angle_gamma   90.00
#
_symmetry.space_group_name_H-M   'P 1'
#
loop_
_entity.id
_entity.type
_entity.pdbx_description
1 polymer ?
#
loop_
_entity_poly.entity_id
_entity_poly.type
_entity_poly.pdbx_seq_one_letter_code
_entity_poly.pdbx_strand_id
1 'polypeptide(L)'
;LSQAYRRLPMHPLWQIRQVVTVGEERHVDRCNNFGNRAGGKLWCTFMSLVLWIAINIKAILDLLGYVDDTFSWEFLGKVLFYPPYGQYYPTKQALLLMLWDEIGLPHEKPKQEYTPNLTIIGFDVDPALMRVTMPYESKLQLVNAIREFCKARGRRHSLREWQRLAGWINWSFNAFLLLRPGLANVYLKMSGKSHPNAPIHLNKAVVDDLAWIADHLESSDGIYMMKALMWDCEDADLHLLTDAATSAGLAFWSPARAEGFQAHRP
;
A
#
# COMPACT_ATOMS: atom_id res chain seq x y z
N LEU A 1 4.50 12.58 -11.18
CA LEU A 1 3.67 13.33 -12.17
C LEU A 1 3.10 14.61 -11.56
N SER A 2 2.69 15.59 -12.36
CA SER A 2 1.95 16.76 -11.86
C SER A 2 0.46 16.66 -12.17
N GLN A 3 -0.37 16.99 -11.18
CA GLN A 3 -1.82 17.13 -11.32
C GLN A 3 -2.48 15.91 -12.00
N ALA A 4 -2.16 14.71 -11.51
CA ALA A 4 -2.83 13.47 -11.90
C ALA A 4 -4.36 13.65 -11.85
N TYR A 5 -5.08 12.93 -12.72
CA TYR A 5 -6.53 13.09 -12.96
C TYR A 5 -6.92 14.41 -13.66
N ARG A 6 -6.48 15.55 -13.15
CA ARG A 6 -6.85 16.89 -13.64
C ARG A 6 -6.36 17.21 -15.04
N ARG A 7 -5.47 16.39 -15.59
CA ARG A 7 -4.95 16.48 -16.96
C ARG A 7 -5.62 15.52 -17.95
N LEU A 8 -6.45 14.60 -17.46
CA LEU A 8 -7.19 13.67 -18.31
C LEU A 8 -8.51 14.33 -18.74
N PRO A 9 -8.68 14.73 -20.01
CA PRO A 9 -9.91 15.33 -20.48
C PRO A 9 -11.06 14.34 -20.42
N MET A 10 -12.23 14.79 -19.96
CA MET A 10 -13.44 13.99 -19.95
C MET A 10 -14.24 14.23 -21.22
N HIS A 11 -14.89 13.19 -21.73
CA HIS A 11 -15.77 13.31 -22.89
C HIS A 11 -16.83 14.41 -22.66
N PRO A 12 -17.14 15.29 -23.63
CA PRO A 12 -18.07 16.41 -23.43
C PRO A 12 -19.43 16.01 -22.84
N LEU A 13 -19.98 14.86 -23.25
CA LEU A 13 -21.23 14.32 -22.68
C LEU A 13 -21.12 13.95 -21.19
N TRP A 14 -19.92 13.61 -20.72
CA TRP A 14 -19.67 13.34 -19.31
C TRP A 14 -19.43 14.63 -18.50
N GLN A 15 -18.85 15.66 -19.11
CA GLN A 15 -18.63 16.96 -18.45
C GLN A 15 -19.93 17.59 -17.92
N ILE A 16 -21.06 17.37 -18.61
CA ILE A 16 -22.41 17.81 -18.17
C ILE A 16 -22.80 17.18 -16.81
N ARG A 17 -22.24 16.01 -16.47
CA ARG A 17 -22.44 15.35 -15.16
C ARG A 17 -21.45 15.81 -14.09
N GLN A 18 -20.52 16.69 -14.44
CA GLN A 18 -19.48 17.23 -13.55
C GLN A 18 -19.74 18.70 -13.18
N VAL A 19 -20.98 19.17 -13.29
CA VAL A 19 -21.35 20.53 -12.89
C VAL A 19 -21.36 20.64 -11.37
N VAL A 20 -20.64 21.63 -10.84
CA VAL A 20 -20.63 21.98 -9.43
C VAL A 20 -21.18 23.40 -9.26
N THR A 21 -22.07 23.58 -8.29
CA THR A 21 -22.61 24.89 -7.94
C THR A 21 -21.87 25.44 -6.72
N VAL A 22 -21.32 26.64 -6.84
CA VAL A 22 -20.65 27.37 -5.75
C VAL A 22 -21.32 28.73 -5.63
N GLY A 23 -22.08 28.95 -4.55
CA GLY A 23 -22.96 30.11 -4.45
C GLY A 23 -24.03 30.09 -5.53
N GLU A 24 -24.07 31.13 -6.36
CA GLU A 24 -25.01 31.25 -7.49
C GLU A 24 -24.39 30.82 -8.84
N GLU A 25 -23.09 30.52 -8.86
CA GLU A 25 -22.36 30.18 -10.09
C GLU A 25 -22.31 28.67 -10.32
N ARG A 26 -22.37 28.28 -11.60
CA ARG A 26 -22.22 26.89 -12.05
C ARG A 26 -20.92 26.74 -12.82
N HIS A 27 -20.07 25.85 -12.34
CA HIS A 27 -18.79 25.52 -12.97
C HIS A 27 -18.83 24.11 -13.55
N VAL A 28 -18.23 23.93 -14.73
CA VAL A 28 -18.12 22.63 -15.39
C VAL A 28 -16.68 22.17 -15.33
N ASP A 29 -16.44 21.02 -14.70
CA ASP A 29 -15.13 20.39 -14.76
C ASP A 29 -14.95 19.66 -16.09
N ARG A 30 -13.91 20.05 -16.83
CA ARG A 30 -13.62 19.47 -18.16
C ARG A 30 -12.71 18.25 -18.08
N CYS A 31 -12.06 18.05 -16.94
CA CYS A 31 -11.11 16.97 -16.73
C CYS A 31 -11.61 16.01 -15.66
N ASN A 32 -10.90 14.90 -15.51
CA ASN A 32 -11.25 13.89 -14.54
C ASN A 32 -11.13 14.48 -13.13
N ASN A 33 -12.23 14.42 -12.37
CA ASN A 33 -12.32 15.01 -11.05
C ASN A 33 -12.12 13.97 -9.94
N PHE A 34 -11.67 14.44 -8.78
CA PHE A 34 -11.52 13.60 -7.60
C PHE A 34 -12.89 13.18 -7.05
N GLY A 35 -12.94 12.01 -6.40
CA GLY A 35 -14.14 11.51 -5.72
C GLY A 35 -15.18 10.84 -6.62
N ASN A 36 -14.97 10.82 -7.94
CA ASN A 36 -15.79 9.98 -8.81
C ASN A 36 -15.35 8.50 -8.71
N ARG A 37 -16.29 7.57 -8.90
CA ARG A 37 -16.00 6.12 -8.77
C ARG A 37 -15.08 5.59 -9.90
N ALA A 38 -15.12 6.21 -11.07
CA ALA A 38 -14.47 5.70 -12.28
C ALA A 38 -13.11 6.37 -12.60
N GLY A 39 -12.80 7.49 -11.97
CA GLY A 39 -11.66 8.34 -12.31
C GLY A 39 -10.35 7.66 -11.99
N GLY A 40 -10.29 6.97 -10.84
CA GLY A 40 -9.23 6.04 -10.48
C GLY A 40 -8.93 5.06 -11.61
N LYS A 41 -9.96 4.38 -12.10
CA LYS A 41 -9.86 3.40 -13.20
C LYS A 41 -9.35 4.06 -14.49
N LEU A 42 -9.92 5.19 -14.90
CA LEU A 42 -9.51 5.88 -16.13
C LEU A 42 -8.03 6.28 -16.09
N TRP A 43 -7.59 6.84 -14.96
CA TRP A 43 -6.19 7.21 -14.77
C TRP A 43 -5.27 5.99 -14.76
N CYS A 44 -5.62 4.94 -14.01
CA CYS A 44 -4.81 3.72 -13.98
C CYS A 44 -4.72 3.08 -15.37
N THR A 45 -5.79 3.06 -16.17
CA THR A 45 -5.75 2.56 -17.55
C THR A 45 -4.79 3.38 -18.41
N PHE A 46 -4.88 4.71 -18.35
CA PHE A 46 -3.97 5.60 -19.08
C PHE A 46 -2.52 5.38 -18.67
N MET A 47 -2.23 5.43 -17.37
CA MET A 47 -0.87 5.25 -16.86
C MET A 47 -0.33 3.84 -17.12
N SER A 48 -1.18 2.80 -17.10
CA SER A 48 -0.76 1.45 -17.47
C SER A 48 -0.27 1.38 -18.92
N LEU A 49 -0.91 2.10 -19.85
CA LEU A 49 -0.45 2.20 -21.23
C LEU A 49 0.90 2.94 -21.32
N VAL A 50 1.04 4.06 -20.60
CA VAL A 50 2.31 4.82 -20.57
C VAL A 50 3.46 3.94 -20.04
N LEU A 51 3.23 3.20 -18.96
CA LEU A 51 4.22 2.26 -18.41
C LEU A 51 4.48 1.09 -19.35
N TRP A 52 3.45 0.59 -20.04
CA TRP A 52 3.63 -0.44 -21.07
C TRP A 52 4.53 0.04 -22.20
N ILE A 53 4.37 1.28 -22.68
CA ILE A 53 5.25 1.90 -23.68
C ILE A 53 6.67 2.02 -23.12
N ALA A 54 6.81 2.52 -21.89
CA ALA A 54 8.12 2.67 -21.25
C ALA A 54 8.88 1.35 -21.18
N ILE A 55 8.21 0.27 -20.78
CA ILE A 55 8.82 -1.06 -20.61
C ILE A 55 9.06 -1.73 -21.97
N ASN A 56 8.05 -1.80 -22.84
CA ASN A 56 8.09 -2.65 -24.04
C ASN A 56 8.67 -1.95 -25.27
N ILE A 57 8.56 -0.62 -25.33
CA ILE A 57 9.03 0.16 -26.49
C ILE A 57 10.32 0.90 -26.15
N LYS A 58 10.39 1.55 -24.97
CA LYS A 58 11.58 2.29 -24.53
C LYS A 58 12.56 1.43 -23.72
N ALA A 59 12.25 0.16 -23.47
CA ALA A 59 13.10 -0.80 -22.74
C ALA A 59 13.52 -0.33 -21.33
N ILE A 60 12.68 0.45 -20.65
CA ILE A 60 12.90 0.90 -19.27
C ILE A 60 12.35 -0.18 -18.33
N LEU A 61 13.22 -1.09 -17.91
CA LEU A 61 12.84 -2.26 -17.12
C LEU A 61 12.56 -1.90 -15.65
N ASP A 62 11.80 -2.77 -14.97
CA ASP A 62 11.51 -2.69 -13.53
C ASP A 62 10.81 -1.39 -13.10
N LEU A 63 10.00 -0.81 -13.99
CA LEU A 63 9.11 0.27 -13.65
C LEU A 63 7.87 -0.27 -12.93
N LEU A 64 7.58 0.32 -11.78
CA LEU A 64 6.40 0.02 -10.98
C LEU A 64 5.52 1.27 -10.90
N GLY A 65 4.20 1.06 -10.92
CA GLY A 65 3.23 2.15 -10.85
C GLY A 65 2.16 1.84 -9.81
N TYR A 66 1.87 2.83 -8.96
CA TYR A 66 0.74 2.79 -8.04
C TYR A 66 0.01 4.13 -8.11
N VAL A 67 -1.19 4.12 -8.70
CA VAL A 67 -2.03 5.32 -8.85
C VAL A 67 -1.27 6.42 -9.62
N ASP A 68 -0.77 7.46 -8.94
CA ASP A 68 -0.03 8.58 -9.50
C ASP A 68 1.48 8.52 -9.26
N ASP A 69 1.94 7.55 -8.46
CA ASP A 69 3.35 7.29 -8.21
C ASP A 69 3.91 6.30 -9.23
N THR A 70 5.11 6.60 -9.73
CA THR A 70 5.90 5.69 -10.55
C THR A 70 7.31 5.65 -9.98
N PHE A 71 7.82 4.45 -9.77
CA PHE A 71 9.08 4.23 -9.07
C PHE A 71 9.84 3.06 -9.68
N SER A 72 11.15 3.07 -9.48
CA SER A 72 12.07 2.04 -9.94
C SER A 72 13.37 2.15 -9.15
N TRP A 73 14.35 1.34 -9.53
CA TRP A 73 15.66 1.27 -8.92
C TRP A 73 16.74 1.35 -10.00
N GLU A 74 17.93 1.79 -9.60
CA GLU A 74 19.08 1.92 -10.49
C GLU A 74 20.37 1.73 -9.69
N PHE A 75 21.41 1.25 -10.35
CA PHE A 75 22.72 1.09 -9.72
C PHE A 75 23.40 2.45 -9.46
N LEU A 76 24.15 2.53 -8.38
CA LEU A 76 24.92 3.73 -8.06
C LEU A 76 25.85 4.10 -9.22
N GLY A 77 25.84 5.37 -9.62
CA GLY A 77 26.64 5.90 -10.72
C GLY A 77 26.02 5.71 -12.11
N LYS A 78 24.95 4.92 -12.26
CA LYS A 78 24.16 4.86 -13.50
C LYS A 78 23.22 6.06 -13.56
N VAL A 79 23.74 7.17 -14.06
CA VAL A 79 23.02 8.43 -14.18
C VAL A 79 23.01 8.95 -15.61
N LEU A 80 21.98 9.73 -15.92
CA LEU A 80 21.81 10.43 -17.18
C LEU A 80 21.45 11.90 -16.89
N PHE A 81 22.05 12.82 -17.64
CA PHE A 81 21.73 14.24 -17.52
C PHE A 81 20.35 14.51 -18.14
N TYR A 82 19.47 15.16 -17.40
CA TYR A 82 18.15 15.54 -17.87
C TYR A 82 18.07 17.06 -18.08
N PRO A 83 18.17 17.56 -19.34
CA PRO A 83 18.29 18.98 -19.63
C PRO A 83 17.17 19.87 -19.09
N PRO A 84 15.87 19.49 -19.15
CA PRO A 84 14.78 20.36 -18.67
C PRO A 84 14.90 20.76 -17.20
N TYR A 85 15.56 19.94 -16.37
CA TYR A 85 15.81 20.25 -14.96
C TYR A 85 17.27 20.58 -14.63
N GLY A 86 18.15 20.55 -15.63
CA GLY A 86 19.57 20.89 -15.49
C GLY A 86 20.32 20.04 -14.47
N GLN A 87 19.97 18.76 -14.32
CA GLN A 87 20.61 17.88 -13.33
C GLN A 87 20.67 16.42 -13.78
N TYR A 88 21.57 15.66 -13.14
CA TYR A 88 21.65 14.21 -13.30
C TYR A 88 20.57 13.52 -12.47
N TYR A 89 20.02 12.46 -13.05
CA TYR A 89 19.09 11.54 -12.41
C TYR A 89 19.55 10.10 -12.68
N PRO A 90 19.09 9.12 -11.87
CA PRO A 90 19.12 7.71 -12.26
C PRO A 90 18.67 7.51 -13.71
N THR A 91 19.40 6.70 -14.48
CA THR A 91 19.18 6.58 -15.93
C THR A 91 17.74 6.24 -16.28
N LYS A 92 17.15 5.24 -15.62
CA LYS A 92 15.73 4.87 -15.84
C LYS A 92 14.76 6.03 -15.57
N GLN A 93 15.01 6.84 -14.53
CA GLN A 93 14.19 8.00 -14.21
C GLN A 93 14.30 9.08 -15.29
N ALA A 94 15.52 9.42 -15.74
CA ALA A 94 15.73 10.38 -16.80
C ALA A 94 15.07 9.95 -18.13
N LEU A 95 15.18 8.67 -18.50
CA LEU A 95 14.54 8.13 -19.69
C LEU A 95 13.01 8.18 -19.60
N LEU A 96 12.45 7.93 -18.42
CA LEU A 96 11.01 8.05 -18.18
C LEU A 96 10.54 9.51 -18.29
N LEU A 97 11.31 10.47 -17.76
CA LEU A 97 11.02 11.89 -17.93
C LEU A 97 11.05 12.31 -19.41
N MET A 98 12.05 11.84 -20.17
CA MET A 98 12.11 12.10 -21.61
C MET A 98 10.93 11.50 -22.37
N LEU A 99 10.45 10.31 -21.98
CA LEU A 99 9.22 9.73 -22.53
C LEU A 99 8.01 10.62 -22.20
N TRP A 100 7.93 11.13 -20.97
CA TRP A 100 6.84 12.03 -20.59
C TRP A 100 6.86 13.33 -21.40
N ASP A 101 8.04 13.90 -21.65
CA ASP A 101 8.18 15.04 -22.56
C ASP A 101 7.68 14.71 -23.98
N GLU A 102 8.07 13.55 -24.52
CA GLU A 102 7.68 13.09 -25.86
C GLU A 102 6.16 12.99 -26.04
N ILE A 103 5.44 12.52 -25.02
CA ILE A 103 3.97 12.39 -25.05
C ILE A 103 3.24 13.62 -24.48
N GLY A 104 3.96 14.67 -24.08
CA GLY A 104 3.39 15.88 -23.47
C GLY A 104 2.74 15.66 -22.11
N LEU A 105 3.19 14.66 -21.33
CA LEU A 105 2.68 14.35 -20.00
C LEU A 105 3.33 15.26 -18.94
N PRO A 106 2.60 16.13 -18.24
CA PRO A 106 3.19 17.09 -17.32
C PRO A 106 3.83 16.46 -16.09
N HIS A 107 5.04 16.93 -15.74
CA HIS A 107 5.75 16.58 -14.52
C HIS A 107 6.45 17.78 -13.91
N GLU A 108 6.77 17.68 -12.62
CA GLU A 108 7.33 18.78 -11.81
C GLU A 108 8.60 18.34 -11.09
N LYS A 109 9.64 19.19 -11.14
CA LYS A 109 10.96 18.91 -10.56
C LYS A 109 10.90 18.57 -9.06
N PRO A 110 10.14 19.30 -8.21
CA PRO A 110 10.06 19.00 -6.78
C PRO A 110 9.51 17.61 -6.45
N LYS A 111 8.81 16.97 -7.40
CA LYS A 111 8.26 15.62 -7.24
C LYS A 111 9.15 14.52 -7.80
N GLN A 112 10.32 14.87 -8.33
CA GLN A 112 11.28 13.92 -8.91
C GLN A 112 12.32 13.57 -7.86
N GLU A 113 11.96 12.64 -6.98
CA GLU A 113 12.79 12.20 -5.88
C GLU A 113 13.68 11.02 -6.31
N TYR A 114 14.90 10.97 -5.78
CA TYR A 114 15.78 9.81 -5.83
C TYR A 114 16.79 9.89 -4.68
N THR A 115 17.01 8.75 -4.02
CA THR A 115 17.90 8.62 -2.86
C THR A 115 18.16 7.12 -2.65
N PRO A 116 19.28 6.73 -2.01
CA PRO A 116 19.53 5.33 -1.66
C PRO A 116 18.36 4.67 -0.92
N ASN A 117 17.66 5.43 -0.07
CA ASN A 117 16.46 5.00 0.65
C ASN A 117 15.34 5.99 0.34
N LEU A 118 14.19 5.50 -0.13
CA LEU A 118 13.08 6.34 -0.56
C LEU A 118 11.77 5.87 0.09
N THR A 119 10.94 6.83 0.52
CA THR A 119 9.57 6.53 0.95
C THR A 119 8.69 6.36 -0.30
N ILE A 120 8.20 5.16 -0.53
CA ILE A 120 7.33 4.81 -1.67
C ILE A 120 5.98 4.38 -1.11
N ILE A 121 4.90 5.00 -1.59
CA ILE A 121 3.52 4.75 -1.13
C ILE A 121 3.40 4.73 0.41
N GLY A 122 4.15 5.59 1.12
CA GLY A 122 4.13 5.67 2.59
C GLY A 122 4.92 4.59 3.34
N PHE A 123 5.79 3.84 2.66
CA PHE A 123 6.74 2.91 3.26
C PHE A 123 8.18 3.28 2.91
N ASP A 124 9.08 3.19 3.88
CA ASP A 124 10.50 3.35 3.64
C ASP A 124 11.06 2.10 2.99
N VAL A 125 11.61 2.28 1.79
CA VAL A 125 12.22 1.22 0.99
C VAL A 125 13.73 1.38 1.01
N ASP A 126 14.40 0.36 1.52
CA ASP A 126 15.84 0.22 1.52
C ASP A 126 16.24 -0.91 0.56
N PRO A 127 16.64 -0.59 -0.68
CA PRO A 127 17.05 -1.59 -1.66
C PRO A 127 18.41 -2.24 -1.32
N ALA A 128 19.25 -1.62 -0.49
CA ALA A 128 20.54 -2.19 -0.09
C ALA A 128 20.36 -3.29 0.96
N LEU A 129 19.47 -3.08 1.92
CA LEU A 129 19.05 -4.08 2.90
C LEU A 129 17.92 -4.98 2.41
N MET A 130 17.35 -4.69 1.24
CA MET A 130 16.11 -5.31 0.73
C MET A 130 14.99 -5.26 1.78
N ARG A 131 14.85 -4.14 2.48
CA ARG A 131 13.91 -3.96 3.58
C ARG A 131 12.83 -2.96 3.21
N VAL A 132 11.59 -3.29 3.53
CA VAL A 132 10.46 -2.36 3.46
C VAL A 132 9.85 -2.24 4.86
N THR A 133 9.68 -1.00 5.32
CA THR A 133 9.13 -0.73 6.65
C THR A 133 8.29 0.54 6.66
N MET A 134 7.58 0.79 7.75
CA MET A 134 6.89 2.08 7.92
C MET A 134 7.87 3.15 8.40
N PRO A 135 7.74 4.41 7.96
CA PRO A 135 8.47 5.52 8.55
C PRO A 135 8.31 5.54 10.08
N TYR A 136 9.39 5.79 10.79
CA TYR A 136 9.45 5.69 12.25
C TYR A 136 8.29 6.45 12.93
N GLU A 137 8.08 7.70 12.53
CA GLU A 137 7.01 8.55 13.07
C GLU A 137 5.62 7.99 12.78
N SER A 138 5.37 7.52 11.55
CA SER A 138 4.09 6.91 11.18
C SER A 138 3.83 5.61 11.95
N LYS A 139 4.87 4.81 12.19
CA LYS A 139 4.80 3.58 12.99
C LYS A 139 4.48 3.90 14.45
N LEU A 140 5.19 4.88 15.03
CA LEU A 140 4.99 5.34 16.40
C LEU A 140 3.57 5.90 16.61
N GLN A 141 3.09 6.71 15.67
CA GLN A 141 1.73 7.25 15.70
C GLN A 141 0.67 6.14 15.65
N LEU A 142 0.87 5.11 14.82
CA LEU A 142 -0.03 3.96 14.76
C LEU A 142 -0.03 3.17 16.09
N VAL A 143 1.16 2.86 16.64
CA VAL A 143 1.28 2.17 17.94
C VAL A 143 0.58 2.95 19.04
N ASN A 144 0.80 4.27 19.09
CA ASN A 144 0.13 5.14 20.07
C ASN A 144 -1.39 5.17 19.85
N ALA A 145 -1.87 5.25 18.61
CA ALA A 145 -3.30 5.22 18.30
C ALA A 145 -3.95 3.92 18.76
N ILE A 146 -3.29 2.77 18.56
CA ILE A 146 -3.78 1.46 19.04
C ILE A 146 -3.83 1.43 20.57
N ARG A 147 -2.76 1.86 21.24
CA ARG A 147 -2.66 1.86 22.70
C ARG A 147 -3.71 2.78 23.34
N GLU A 148 -3.94 3.96 22.77
CA GLU A 148 -4.96 4.89 23.27
C GLU A 148 -6.39 4.38 23.00
N PHE A 149 -6.64 3.74 21.86
CA PHE A 149 -7.92 3.08 21.57
C PHE A 149 -8.23 2.01 22.62
N CYS A 150 -7.24 1.22 23.05
CA CYS A 150 -7.43 0.21 24.08
C CYS A 150 -7.71 0.79 25.49
N LYS A 151 -7.25 2.02 25.77
CA LYS A 151 -7.40 2.70 27.07
C LYS A 151 -8.66 3.54 27.22
N ALA A 152 -9.49 3.65 26.18
CA ALA A 152 -10.59 4.61 26.17
C ALA A 152 -11.54 4.47 27.38
N ARG A 153 -11.86 5.61 27.99
CA ARG A 153 -12.79 5.69 29.14
C ARG A 153 -14.15 5.13 28.73
N GLY A 154 -14.66 4.16 29.50
CA GLY A 154 -15.92 3.48 29.20
C GLY A 154 -15.82 2.35 28.17
N ARG A 155 -14.62 2.07 27.64
CA ARG A 155 -14.33 0.95 26.72
C ARG A 155 -15.27 0.90 25.51
N ARG A 156 -15.55 2.06 24.90
CA ARG A 156 -16.46 2.21 23.76
C ARG A 156 -15.87 3.17 22.73
N HIS A 157 -16.04 2.83 21.46
CA HIS A 157 -15.75 3.71 20.32
C HIS A 157 -16.85 3.62 19.27
N SER A 158 -17.05 4.69 18.51
CA SER A 158 -17.95 4.69 17.36
C SER A 158 -17.47 3.72 16.27
N LEU A 159 -18.41 3.12 15.52
CA LEU A 159 -18.06 2.28 14.36
C LEU A 159 -17.06 2.97 13.41
N ARG A 160 -17.17 4.28 13.22
CA ARG A 160 -16.25 5.08 12.41
C ARG A 160 -14.81 5.04 12.94
N GLU A 161 -14.62 5.14 14.25
CA GLU A 161 -13.29 5.05 14.87
C GLU A 161 -12.71 3.64 14.73
N TRP A 162 -13.53 2.61 14.92
CA TRP A 162 -13.13 1.22 14.66
C TRP A 162 -12.66 1.01 13.22
N GLN A 163 -13.44 1.49 12.24
CA GLN A 163 -13.10 1.39 10.82
C GLN A 163 -11.82 2.15 10.47
N ARG A 164 -11.64 3.35 11.03
CA ARG A 164 -10.42 4.17 10.84
C ARG A 164 -9.19 3.45 11.37
N LEU A 165 -9.25 2.94 12.60
CA LEU A 165 -8.13 2.22 13.20
C LEU A 165 -7.83 0.92 12.44
N ALA A 166 -8.86 0.12 12.15
CA ALA A 166 -8.69 -1.11 11.38
C ALA A 166 -8.12 -0.86 9.99
N GLY A 167 -8.53 0.22 9.31
CA GLY A 167 -7.95 0.63 8.03
C GLY A 167 -6.48 1.00 8.13
N TRP A 168 -6.09 1.75 9.17
CA TRP A 168 -4.71 2.15 9.39
C TRP A 168 -3.81 0.95 9.76
N ILE A 169 -4.29 0.05 10.62
CA ILE A 169 -3.60 -1.21 10.93
C ILE A 169 -3.47 -2.06 9.66
N ASN A 170 -4.56 -2.25 8.90
CA ASN A 170 -4.53 -3.04 7.68
C ASN A 170 -3.55 -2.46 6.64
N TRP A 171 -3.40 -1.13 6.60
CA TRP A 171 -2.36 -0.50 5.79
C TRP A 171 -0.96 -0.92 6.21
N SER A 172 -0.65 -0.92 7.51
CA SER A 172 0.65 -1.36 8.03
C SER A 172 1.02 -2.79 7.62
N PHE A 173 0.02 -3.66 7.43
CA PHE A 173 0.25 -5.06 7.06
C PHE A 173 0.89 -5.25 5.68
N ASN A 174 1.04 -4.20 4.85
CA ASN A 174 1.88 -4.29 3.66
C ASN A 174 3.37 -4.47 4.00
N ALA A 175 3.83 -3.99 5.16
CA ALA A 175 5.18 -4.21 5.69
C ALA A 175 5.23 -5.24 6.84
N PHE A 176 4.08 -5.56 7.46
CA PHE A 176 3.99 -6.46 8.62
C PHE A 176 2.97 -7.59 8.39
N LEU A 177 3.17 -8.38 7.34
CA LEU A 177 2.21 -9.38 6.85
C LEU A 177 1.77 -10.40 7.91
N LEU A 178 2.68 -10.80 8.81
CA LEU A 178 2.42 -11.80 9.85
C LEU A 178 1.45 -11.31 10.93
N LEU A 179 1.16 -10.00 10.99
CA LEU A 179 0.25 -9.42 11.98
C LEU A 179 -1.22 -9.44 11.53
N ARG A 180 -1.50 -9.84 10.28
CA ARG A 180 -2.86 -9.91 9.70
C ARG A 180 -3.89 -10.61 10.59
N PRO A 181 -3.60 -11.75 11.25
CA PRO A 181 -4.56 -12.42 12.13
C PRO A 181 -5.08 -11.53 13.26
N GLY A 182 -4.31 -10.54 13.71
CA GLY A 182 -4.71 -9.64 14.81
C GLY A 182 -5.90 -8.72 14.52
N LEU A 183 -6.39 -8.65 13.28
CA LEU A 183 -7.65 -7.95 12.97
C LEU A 183 -8.88 -8.85 12.97
N ALA A 184 -8.76 -10.16 13.20
CA ALA A 184 -9.89 -11.10 13.12
C ALA A 184 -11.01 -10.72 14.09
N ASN A 185 -10.71 -10.55 15.38
CA ASN A 185 -11.71 -10.16 16.38
C ASN A 185 -12.23 -8.73 16.15
N VAL A 186 -11.39 -7.84 15.59
CA VAL A 186 -11.77 -6.47 15.24
C VAL A 186 -12.85 -6.46 14.15
N TYR A 187 -12.64 -7.22 13.06
CA TYR A 187 -13.63 -7.34 11.99
C TYR A 187 -14.90 -8.06 12.43
N LEU A 188 -14.78 -9.13 13.22
CA LEU A 188 -15.92 -9.83 13.79
C LEU A 188 -16.76 -8.87 14.65
N LYS A 189 -16.11 -7.99 15.43
CA LYS A 189 -16.78 -7.01 16.27
C LYS A 189 -17.49 -5.93 15.47
N MET A 190 -16.98 -5.53 14.31
CA MET A 190 -17.64 -4.56 13.42
C MET A 190 -18.73 -5.19 12.55
N SER A 191 -18.70 -6.51 12.35
CA SER A 191 -19.62 -7.21 11.45
C SER A 191 -21.09 -6.92 11.77
N GLY A 192 -21.89 -6.75 10.70
CA GLY A 192 -23.32 -6.44 10.75
C GLY A 192 -23.69 -5.03 11.21
N LYS A 193 -22.72 -4.16 11.53
CA LYS A 193 -22.99 -2.80 12.03
C LYS A 193 -22.87 -1.79 10.90
N SER A 194 -23.88 -0.94 10.75
CA SER A 194 -23.98 0.06 9.68
C SER A 194 -24.03 1.51 10.19
N HIS A 195 -24.38 1.73 11.46
CA HIS A 195 -24.52 3.07 12.04
C HIS A 195 -23.15 3.65 12.45
N PRO A 196 -22.63 4.68 11.75
CA PRO A 196 -21.23 5.11 11.91
C PRO A 196 -20.88 5.63 13.31
N ASN A 197 -21.83 6.28 13.98
CA ASN A 197 -21.63 6.89 15.31
C ASN A 197 -22.09 5.98 16.46
N ALA A 198 -22.61 4.78 16.16
CA ALA A 198 -23.07 3.88 17.20
C ALA A 198 -21.87 3.37 18.04
N PRO A 199 -21.97 3.42 19.38
CA PRO A 199 -20.88 2.98 20.24
C PRO A 199 -20.76 1.45 20.22
N ILE A 200 -19.55 0.96 20.02
CA ILE A 200 -19.18 -0.46 20.06
C ILE A 200 -18.21 -0.66 21.21
N HIS A 201 -18.53 -1.63 22.07
CA HIS A 201 -17.71 -1.99 23.23
C HIS A 201 -16.44 -2.74 22.85
N LEU A 202 -15.33 -2.40 23.50
CA LEU A 202 -14.11 -3.19 23.52
C LEU A 202 -14.32 -4.39 24.45
N ASN A 203 -14.01 -5.59 23.95
CA ASN A 203 -13.92 -6.80 24.76
C ASN A 203 -12.45 -7.21 24.92
N LYS A 204 -12.20 -8.15 25.84
CA LYS A 204 -10.85 -8.62 26.13
C LYS A 204 -10.12 -9.15 24.89
N ALA A 205 -10.78 -9.98 24.08
CA ALA A 205 -10.19 -10.54 22.85
C ALA A 205 -9.67 -9.45 21.89
N VAL A 206 -10.45 -8.40 21.64
CA VAL A 206 -9.97 -7.29 20.79
C VAL A 206 -8.81 -6.56 21.43
N VAL A 207 -8.86 -6.29 22.74
CA VAL A 207 -7.77 -5.59 23.43
C VAL A 207 -6.48 -6.40 23.40
N ASP A 208 -6.56 -7.71 23.63
CA ASP A 208 -5.42 -8.62 23.59
C ASP A 208 -4.81 -8.66 22.18
N ASP A 209 -5.63 -8.80 21.12
CA ASP A 209 -5.16 -8.78 19.72
C ASP A 209 -4.51 -7.44 19.32
N LEU A 210 -5.14 -6.32 19.70
CA LEU A 210 -4.62 -4.98 19.40
C LEU A 210 -3.33 -4.67 20.16
N ALA A 211 -3.23 -5.08 21.42
CA ALA A 211 -2.00 -4.98 22.19
C ALA A 211 -0.88 -5.82 21.55
N TRP A 212 -1.18 -7.06 21.16
CA TRP A 212 -0.26 -7.93 20.45
C TRP A 212 0.23 -7.26 19.15
N ILE A 213 -0.65 -6.69 18.33
CA ILE A 213 -0.25 -5.92 17.13
C ILE A 213 0.69 -4.77 17.51
N ALA A 214 0.33 -3.96 18.50
CA ALA A 214 1.11 -2.78 18.89
C ALA A 214 2.53 -3.16 19.34
N ASP A 215 2.66 -4.21 20.15
CA ASP A 215 3.96 -4.66 20.67
C ASP A 215 4.84 -5.23 19.55
N HIS A 216 4.25 -5.93 18.57
CA HIS A 216 4.98 -6.44 17.41
C HIS A 216 5.35 -5.33 16.42
N LEU A 217 4.50 -4.33 16.21
CA LEU A 217 4.82 -3.16 15.39
C LEU A 217 5.97 -2.35 16.01
N GLU A 218 5.98 -2.19 17.32
CA GLU A 218 7.02 -1.45 18.04
C GLU A 218 8.39 -2.14 17.88
N SER A 219 8.44 -3.47 18.07
CA SER A 219 9.66 -4.27 18.01
C SER A 219 10.13 -4.64 16.60
N SER A 220 9.23 -4.73 15.61
CA SER A 220 9.59 -5.12 14.24
C SER A 220 10.26 -3.97 13.48
N ASP A 221 11.30 -4.32 12.71
CA ASP A 221 12.03 -3.44 11.82
C ASP A 221 11.49 -3.43 10.38
N GLY A 222 10.46 -4.22 10.09
CA GLY A 222 9.78 -4.29 8.80
C GLY A 222 9.80 -5.69 8.20
N ILE A 223 9.62 -5.76 6.89
CA ILE A 223 9.82 -6.98 6.11
C ILE A 223 11.13 -6.89 5.35
N TYR A 224 11.94 -7.94 5.47
CA TYR A 224 13.04 -8.18 4.56
C TYR A 224 12.48 -8.97 3.39
N MET A 225 12.58 -8.41 2.19
CA MET A 225 12.42 -9.14 0.95
C MET A 225 13.63 -10.07 0.85
N MET A 226 13.57 -11.19 1.57
CA MET A 226 14.56 -12.25 1.46
C MET A 226 14.63 -12.62 -0.01
N LYS A 227 15.77 -12.31 -0.62
CA LYS A 227 16.29 -12.82 -1.89
C LYS A 227 15.22 -13.25 -2.91
N ALA A 228 15.26 -12.58 -4.06
CA ALA A 228 15.07 -13.20 -5.37
C ALA A 228 16.10 -14.34 -5.64
N LEU A 229 16.24 -15.28 -4.69
CA LEU A 229 16.70 -16.63 -4.95
C LEU A 229 15.43 -17.46 -4.93
N MET A 230 15.09 -18.09 -6.05
CA MET A 230 14.39 -19.36 -6.00
C MET A 230 15.15 -20.20 -4.97
N TRP A 231 14.56 -20.41 -3.80
CA TRP A 231 14.96 -21.54 -2.97
C TRP A 231 14.33 -22.74 -3.65
N ASP A 232 15.18 -23.65 -4.12
CA ASP A 232 14.67 -24.96 -4.49
C ASP A 232 14.22 -25.66 -3.22
N CYS A 233 13.32 -26.64 -3.35
CA CYS A 233 12.91 -27.46 -2.20
C CYS A 233 14.13 -28.01 -1.44
N GLU A 234 15.25 -28.22 -2.11
CA GLU A 234 16.51 -28.73 -1.53
C GLU A 234 17.20 -27.74 -0.58
N ASP A 235 16.92 -26.43 -0.69
CA ASP A 235 17.50 -25.38 0.15
C ASP A 235 16.72 -25.16 1.46
N ALA A 236 15.58 -25.85 1.64
CA ALA A 236 14.73 -25.67 2.82
C ALA A 236 15.27 -26.41 4.05
N ASP A 237 15.50 -25.69 5.15
CA ASP A 237 15.85 -26.29 6.44
C ASP A 237 14.73 -27.20 7.01
N LEU A 238 13.49 -27.04 6.53
CA LEU A 238 12.31 -27.78 6.99
C LEU A 238 11.24 -27.92 5.90
N HIS A 239 10.77 -29.15 5.70
CA HIS A 239 9.62 -29.45 4.84
C HIS A 239 8.39 -29.79 5.69
N LEU A 240 7.28 -29.12 5.41
CA LEU A 240 5.98 -29.38 6.03
C LEU A 240 4.93 -29.64 4.95
N LEU A 241 4.21 -30.75 5.08
CA LEU A 241 3.00 -31.03 4.31
C LEU A 241 1.81 -30.49 5.08
N THR A 242 0.92 -29.77 4.39
CA THR A 242 -0.24 -29.15 5.03
C THR A 242 -1.52 -29.57 4.32
N ASP A 243 -2.55 -29.90 5.08
CA ASP A 243 -3.90 -30.08 4.54
C ASP A 243 -4.90 -29.31 5.41
N ALA A 244 -5.90 -28.74 4.76
CA ALA A 244 -6.95 -27.95 5.39
C ALA A 244 -8.31 -28.47 4.95
N ALA A 245 -9.11 -28.91 5.92
CA ALA A 245 -10.47 -29.37 5.67
C ALA A 245 -11.47 -28.46 6.38
N THR A 246 -12.46 -27.96 5.63
CA THR A 246 -13.53 -27.10 6.15
C THR A 246 -14.26 -27.72 7.34
N SER A 247 -14.31 -29.05 7.41
CA SER A 247 -14.96 -29.83 8.48
C SER A 247 -14.06 -30.16 9.68
N ALA A 248 -12.73 -30.13 9.55
CA ALA A 248 -11.82 -30.68 10.58
C ALA A 248 -10.76 -29.69 11.10
N GLY A 249 -10.49 -28.60 10.36
CA GLY A 249 -9.46 -27.62 10.71
C GLY A 249 -8.22 -27.75 9.81
N LEU A 250 -7.05 -27.44 10.36
CA LEU A 250 -5.78 -27.39 9.66
C LEU A 250 -4.79 -28.39 10.28
N ALA A 251 -4.07 -29.14 9.46
CA ALA A 251 -3.04 -30.07 9.91
C ALA A 251 -1.70 -29.81 9.18
N PHE A 252 -0.60 -30.02 9.91
CA PHE A 252 0.76 -29.96 9.41
C PHE A 252 1.48 -31.26 9.75
N TRP A 253 2.26 -31.78 8.81
CA TRP A 253 3.11 -32.95 8.98
C TRP A 253 4.54 -32.62 8.57
N SER A 254 5.51 -32.92 9.43
CA SER A 254 6.93 -32.84 9.11
C SER A 254 7.50 -34.24 8.88
N PRO A 255 7.75 -34.66 7.62
CA PRO A 255 8.37 -35.96 7.35
C PRO A 255 9.74 -36.09 8.02
N ALA A 256 10.52 -35.00 8.05
CA ALA A 256 11.87 -34.98 8.60
C ALA A 256 11.92 -35.21 10.12
N ARG A 257 10.87 -34.79 10.84
CA ARG A 257 10.77 -34.93 12.30
C ARG A 257 9.85 -36.07 12.74
N ALA A 258 9.11 -36.67 11.80
CA ALA A 258 8.03 -37.60 12.07
C ALA A 258 6.98 -37.04 13.05
N GLU A 259 6.72 -35.73 12.97
CA GLU A 259 5.80 -35.01 13.87
C GLU A 259 4.61 -34.43 13.10
N GLY A 260 3.43 -34.51 13.71
CA GLY A 260 2.18 -33.95 13.20
C GLY A 260 1.55 -32.98 14.19
N PHE A 261 1.03 -31.87 13.68
CA PHE A 261 0.33 -30.85 14.46
C PHE A 261 -1.06 -30.62 13.85
N GLN A 262 -2.08 -30.48 14.70
CA GLN A 262 -3.45 -30.18 14.25
C GLN A 262 -4.02 -29.00 15.04
N ALA A 263 -4.75 -28.15 14.34
CA ALA A 263 -5.56 -27.09 14.91
C ALA A 263 -7.01 -27.32 14.49
N HIS A 264 -7.88 -27.57 15.47
CA HIS A 264 -9.31 -27.70 15.23
C HIS A 264 -9.93 -26.35 14.91
N ARG A 265 -11.02 -26.39 14.15
CA ARG A 265 -11.80 -25.20 13.85
C ARG A 265 -12.36 -24.61 15.16
N PRO A 266 -12.23 -23.29 15.40
CA PRO A 266 -12.83 -22.64 16.57
C PRO A 266 -14.36 -22.66 16.54
#